data_AF-A0A970U901-F1
#
_entry.id   AF-A0A970U901-F1
#
_cell.length_a   1.000
_cell.length_b   1.000
_cell.length_c   1.000
_cell.angle_alpha   90.00
_cell.angle_beta   90.00
_cell.angle_gamma   90.00
#
_symmetry.space_group_name_H-M   'P 1'
#
loop_
_entity.id
_entity.type
_entity.pdbx_description
1 polymer ?
#
loop_
_entity_poly.entity_id
_entity_poly.type
_entity_poly.pdbx_seq_one_letter_code
_entity_poly.pdbx_strand_id
1 'polypeptide(L)'
;MRCTNYKAGLYGASDHVTQGYTTWATPDGRRTGEPVADASSPAQGRDQNGPTGVFASSVCFDHSKFMDGLAVNLKIHPGALTGGDGIDKLQEMTKVYFENGGMEVQYNVVSADILREAQKEPEEPEE
;
A
#
# COMPACT_ATOMS: atom_id res chain seq x y z
N MET A 1 6.91 -4.64 33.73
CA MET A 1 5.43 -4.59 33.70
C MET A 1 4.99 -4.66 32.25
N ARG A 2 4.01 -5.50 31.90
CA ARG A 2 3.43 -5.51 30.55
C ARG A 2 2.41 -4.37 30.44
N CYS A 3 2.32 -3.72 29.28
CA CYS A 3 1.30 -2.71 29.02
C CYS A 3 -0.10 -3.34 29.12
N THR A 4 -1.04 -2.67 29.79
CA THR A 4 -2.44 -3.14 29.95
C THR A 4 -3.40 -2.50 28.95
N ASN A 5 -2.94 -1.53 28.16
CA ASN A 5 -3.74 -0.83 27.17
C ASN A 5 -3.48 -1.39 25.79
N TYR A 6 -4.52 -1.92 25.15
CA TYR A 6 -4.47 -2.33 23.75
C TYR A 6 -4.63 -1.12 22.83
N LYS A 7 -3.87 -1.10 21.75
CA LYS A 7 -3.93 -0.11 20.68
C LYS A 7 -4.05 -0.84 19.35
N ALA A 8 -4.93 -0.35 18.48
CA ALA A 8 -5.14 -0.96 17.19
C ALA A 8 -4.02 -0.56 16.22
N GLY A 9 -3.70 -1.47 15.30
CA GLY A 9 -2.84 -1.23 14.16
C GLY A 9 -3.58 -1.58 12.86
N LEU A 10 -3.17 -0.95 11.77
CA LEU A 10 -3.74 -1.15 10.43
C LEU A 10 -2.62 -1.52 9.44
N TYR A 11 -2.08 -2.72 9.62
CA TYR A 11 -1.06 -3.32 8.75
C TYR A 11 -1.37 -4.81 8.58
N GLY A 12 -1.06 -5.35 7.40
CA GLY A 12 -1.44 -6.73 7.04
C GLY A 12 -0.28 -7.69 6.79
N ALA A 13 0.96 -7.20 6.75
CA ALA A 13 2.13 -7.96 6.28
C ALA A 13 1.77 -8.79 5.02
N SER A 14 2.10 -10.09 4.98
CA SER A 14 1.65 -11.03 3.96
C SER A 14 0.32 -11.72 4.28
N ASP A 15 -0.26 -11.49 5.46
CA ASP A 15 -1.43 -12.24 5.94
C ASP A 15 -2.73 -11.89 5.20
N HIS A 16 -2.79 -10.71 4.57
CA HIS A 16 -3.91 -10.30 3.71
C HIS A 16 -4.21 -11.32 2.58
N VAL A 17 -3.20 -12.10 2.15
CA VAL A 17 -3.37 -13.20 1.20
C VAL A 17 -4.10 -14.38 1.86
N THR A 18 -3.63 -14.83 3.02
CA THR A 18 -4.21 -15.97 3.77
C THR A 18 -5.62 -15.66 4.27
N GLN A 19 -5.84 -14.45 4.79
CA GLN A 19 -7.16 -13.98 5.19
C GLN A 19 -8.11 -13.94 3.98
N GLY A 20 -7.65 -13.42 2.84
CA GLY A 20 -8.42 -13.41 1.60
C GLY A 20 -8.83 -14.82 1.14
N TYR A 21 -7.91 -15.78 1.23
CA TYR A 21 -8.13 -17.19 0.87
C TYR A 21 -9.31 -17.82 1.62
N THR A 22 -9.44 -17.50 2.91
CA THR A 22 -10.50 -18.05 3.78
C THR A 22 -11.77 -17.19 3.82
N THR A 23 -11.78 -16.02 3.15
CA THR A 23 -12.91 -15.08 3.16
C THR A 23 -13.77 -15.25 1.91
N TRP A 24 -15.09 -15.48 2.09
CA TRP A 24 -16.10 -15.50 1.02
C TRP A 24 -16.23 -14.17 0.30
N ALA A 25 -16.78 -14.19 -0.93
CA ALA A 25 -17.02 -12.99 -1.72
C ALA A 25 -17.69 -11.85 -0.91
N THR A 26 -17.23 -10.62 -1.10
CA THR A 26 -17.68 -9.44 -0.36
C THR A 26 -18.42 -8.44 -1.26
N PRO A 27 -19.33 -7.60 -0.73
CA PRO A 27 -20.19 -6.70 -1.53
C PRO A 27 -19.45 -5.64 -2.35
N ASP A 28 -18.18 -5.42 -2.04
CA ASP A 28 -17.28 -4.52 -2.75
C ASP A 28 -16.79 -5.10 -4.10
N GLY A 29 -17.19 -6.34 -4.42
CA GLY A 29 -16.92 -7.02 -5.70
C GLY A 29 -15.75 -7.99 -5.66
N ARG A 30 -15.04 -8.11 -4.53
CA ARG A 30 -13.98 -9.10 -4.33
C ARG A 30 -14.57 -10.51 -4.28
N ARG A 31 -13.98 -11.46 -5.00
CA ARG A 31 -14.43 -12.86 -5.07
C ARG A 31 -13.89 -13.69 -3.92
N THR A 32 -14.54 -14.82 -3.64
CA THR A 32 -14.04 -15.80 -2.67
C THR A 32 -12.61 -16.21 -3.01
N GLY A 33 -11.73 -16.15 -2.02
CA GLY A 33 -10.35 -16.58 -2.15
C GLY A 33 -9.35 -15.53 -2.68
N GLU A 34 -9.82 -14.39 -3.21
CA GLU A 34 -8.93 -13.29 -3.61
C GLU A 34 -8.31 -12.60 -2.37
N PRO A 35 -7.08 -12.05 -2.44
CA PRO A 35 -6.53 -11.28 -1.31
C PRO A 35 -7.45 -10.13 -0.88
N VAL A 36 -7.47 -9.81 0.41
CA VAL A 36 -8.05 -8.54 0.88
C VAL A 36 -7.06 -7.40 0.65
N ALA A 37 -7.51 -6.15 0.89
CA ALA A 37 -6.63 -4.99 0.81
C ALA A 37 -5.40 -5.19 1.72
N ASP A 38 -4.23 -4.80 1.24
CA ASP A 38 -3.01 -4.81 2.02
C ASP A 38 -3.00 -3.60 2.96
N ALA A 39 -2.96 -3.86 4.28
CA ALA A 39 -2.91 -2.80 5.30
C ALA A 39 -4.06 -1.77 5.17
N SER A 40 -3.75 -0.48 5.18
CA SER A 40 -4.72 0.61 4.97
C SER A 40 -4.70 1.15 3.53
N SER A 41 -4.06 0.43 2.60
CA SER A 41 -4.05 0.74 1.18
C SER A 41 -5.45 0.56 0.56
N PRO A 42 -5.75 1.23 -0.57
CA PRO A 42 -6.87 0.85 -1.40
C PRO A 42 -6.79 -0.62 -1.82
N ALA A 43 -7.94 -1.30 -1.94
CA ALA A 43 -7.97 -2.65 -2.49
C ALA A 43 -7.37 -2.67 -3.91
N GLN A 44 -6.70 -3.77 -4.26
CA GLN A 44 -5.85 -3.84 -5.44
C GLN A 44 -6.62 -3.51 -6.72
N GLY A 45 -6.13 -2.51 -7.47
CA GLY A 45 -6.72 -2.06 -8.74
C GLY A 45 -7.92 -1.11 -8.60
N ARG A 46 -8.23 -0.62 -7.40
CA ARG A 46 -9.35 0.31 -7.16
C ARG A 46 -8.93 1.78 -7.02
N ASP A 47 -7.64 2.03 -6.95
CA ASP A 47 -6.97 3.32 -6.94
C ASP A 47 -6.92 3.97 -8.33
N GLN A 48 -8.07 4.35 -8.88
CA GLN A 48 -8.18 4.86 -10.26
C GLN A 48 -7.87 6.36 -10.42
N ASN A 49 -7.77 7.10 -9.31
CA ASN A 49 -7.57 8.56 -9.31
C ASN A 49 -6.11 8.99 -9.07
N GLY A 50 -5.16 8.06 -9.27
CA GLY A 50 -3.74 8.31 -9.08
C GLY A 50 -3.31 8.44 -7.61
N PRO A 51 -1.99 8.59 -7.36
CA PRO A 51 -1.41 8.50 -6.02
C PRO A 51 -1.82 9.65 -5.09
N THR A 52 -2.08 10.84 -5.62
CA THR A 52 -2.64 11.96 -4.84
C THR A 52 -4.06 11.65 -4.34
N GLY A 53 -4.87 10.99 -5.16
CA GLY A 53 -6.21 10.54 -4.77
C GLY A 53 -6.16 9.48 -3.67
N VAL A 54 -5.16 8.60 -3.70
CA VAL A 54 -4.89 7.65 -2.61
C VAL A 54 -4.58 8.40 -1.32
N PHE A 55 -3.61 9.31 -1.32
CA PHE A 55 -3.25 10.06 -0.11
C PHE A 55 -4.38 10.91 0.46
N ALA A 56 -5.13 11.61 -0.40
CA ALA A 56 -6.28 12.38 0.03
C ALA A 56 -7.35 11.49 0.69
N SER A 57 -7.52 10.26 0.18
CA SER A 57 -8.46 9.29 0.75
C SER A 57 -7.93 8.64 2.03
N SER A 58 -6.62 8.37 2.12
CA SER A 58 -5.99 7.75 3.30
C SER A 58 -6.18 8.61 4.54
N VAL A 59 -6.03 9.93 4.42
CA VAL A 59 -6.19 10.87 5.55
C VAL A 59 -7.65 11.22 5.88
N CYS A 60 -8.64 10.48 5.35
CA CYS A 60 -10.05 10.73 5.67
C CYS A 60 -10.42 10.35 7.11
N PHE A 61 -9.55 9.64 7.83
CA PHE A 61 -9.69 9.31 9.24
C PHE A 61 -8.43 9.66 10.04
N ASP A 62 -8.58 9.77 11.35
CA ASP A 62 -7.49 10.15 12.25
C ASP A 62 -6.55 8.97 12.53
N HIS A 63 -5.39 8.99 11.86
CA HIS A 63 -4.36 7.97 12.01
C HIS A 63 -3.79 7.89 13.43
N SER A 64 -3.81 8.99 14.21
CA SER A 64 -3.23 9.03 15.57
C SER A 64 -3.93 8.07 16.55
N LYS A 65 -5.14 7.61 16.21
CA LYS A 65 -5.89 6.61 16.99
C LYS A 65 -5.32 5.19 16.85
N PHE A 66 -4.48 4.94 15.84
CA PHE A 66 -3.89 3.65 15.53
C PHE A 66 -2.41 3.60 15.92
N MET A 67 -2.13 3.75 17.22
CA MET A 67 -0.76 3.88 17.75
C MET A 67 0.11 2.62 17.63
N ASP A 68 -0.47 1.46 17.29
CA ASP A 68 0.32 0.27 16.96
C ASP A 68 0.91 0.33 15.54
N GLY A 69 0.52 1.34 14.76
CA GLY A 69 1.02 1.60 13.42
C GLY A 69 -0.06 1.43 12.35
N LEU A 70 0.21 2.03 11.20
CA LEU A 70 -0.62 1.98 10.01
C LEU A 70 0.33 1.89 8.82
N ALA A 71 -0.06 1.20 7.75
CA ALA A 71 0.75 1.16 6.53
C ALA A 71 -0.07 1.46 5.27
N VAL A 72 0.51 2.24 4.35
CA VAL A 72 -0.03 2.51 3.01
C VAL A 72 1.02 2.13 1.97
N ASN A 73 0.71 1.16 1.12
CA ASN A 73 1.60 0.74 0.04
C ASN A 73 1.18 1.39 -1.28
N LEU A 74 2.16 1.97 -1.98
CA LEU A 74 1.99 2.50 -3.33
C LEU A 74 2.97 1.82 -4.28
N LYS A 75 2.46 1.36 -5.43
CA LYS A 75 3.31 0.86 -6.52
C LYS A 75 3.48 1.95 -7.56
N ILE A 76 4.73 2.26 -7.87
CA ILE A 76 5.11 3.31 -8.83
C ILE A 76 5.85 2.63 -9.98
N HIS A 77 5.41 2.91 -11.21
CA HIS A 77 6.15 2.45 -12.38
C HIS A 77 7.49 3.18 -12.48
N PRO A 78 8.63 2.52 -12.74
CA PRO A 78 9.95 3.18 -12.79
C PRO A 78 10.00 4.40 -13.71
N GLY A 79 9.31 4.32 -14.85
CA GLY A 79 9.15 5.41 -15.82
C GLY A 79 8.55 6.71 -15.26
N ALA A 80 7.79 6.64 -14.15
CA ALA A 80 7.25 7.82 -13.48
C ALA A 80 8.32 8.63 -12.73
N LEU A 81 9.47 8.01 -12.41
CA LEU A 81 10.56 8.63 -11.66
C LEU A 81 11.79 8.95 -12.52
N THR A 82 11.85 8.45 -13.76
CA THR A 82 13.02 8.63 -14.65
C THR A 82 13.13 10.04 -15.24
N GLY A 83 12.05 10.84 -15.18
CA GLY A 83 12.06 12.24 -15.63
C GLY A 83 12.69 13.19 -14.61
N GLY A 84 13.13 14.36 -15.07
CA GLY A 84 13.82 15.35 -14.21
C GLY A 84 13.00 15.91 -13.04
N ASP A 85 11.68 15.73 -13.03
CA ASP A 85 10.78 16.22 -11.97
C ASP A 85 10.00 15.12 -11.23
N GLY A 86 10.20 13.83 -11.57
CA GLY A 86 9.42 12.73 -11.02
C GLY A 86 9.66 12.50 -9.52
N ILE A 87 10.93 12.58 -9.12
CA ILE A 87 11.35 12.46 -7.71
C ILE A 87 10.83 13.64 -6.89
N ASP A 88 10.93 14.86 -7.42
CA ASP A 88 10.47 16.07 -6.74
C ASP A 88 8.95 16.04 -6.53
N LYS A 89 8.19 15.60 -7.53
CA LYS A 89 6.73 15.41 -7.40
C LYS A 89 6.38 14.36 -6.34
N LEU A 90 7.10 13.24 -6.31
CA LEU A 90 6.89 12.21 -5.30
C LEU A 90 7.20 12.74 -3.90
N GLN A 91 8.29 13.49 -3.74
CA GLN A 91 8.67 14.13 -2.49
C GLN A 91 7.59 15.10 -2.00
N GLU A 92 7.17 16.05 -2.84
CA GLU A 92 6.15 17.04 -2.45
C GLU A 92 4.81 16.38 -2.12
N MET A 93 4.39 15.39 -2.91
CA MET A 93 3.18 14.64 -2.62
C MET A 93 3.27 13.86 -1.29
N THR A 94 4.41 13.24 -1.01
CA THR A 94 4.68 12.54 0.26
C THR A 94 4.64 13.50 1.44
N LYS A 95 5.26 14.67 1.29
CA LYS A 95 5.30 15.71 2.31
C LYS A 95 3.89 16.21 2.65
N VAL A 96 3.10 16.54 1.63
CA VAL A 96 1.70 16.95 1.81
C VAL A 96 0.88 15.86 2.51
N TYR A 97 1.09 14.57 2.19
CA TYR A 97 0.43 13.48 2.89
C TYR A 97 0.72 13.47 4.40
N PHE A 98 1.99 13.59 4.80
CA PHE A 98 2.37 13.65 6.21
C PHE A 98 1.88 14.94 6.91
N GLU A 99 1.92 16.09 6.23
CA GLU A 99 1.38 17.35 6.76
C GLU A 99 -0.14 17.27 7.01
N ASN A 100 -0.87 16.43 6.28
CA ASN A 100 -2.30 16.19 6.47
C ASN A 100 -2.61 15.05 7.46
N GLY A 101 -1.63 14.57 8.22
CA GLY A 101 -1.82 13.55 9.26
C GLY A 101 -1.65 12.11 8.80
N GLY A 102 -1.09 11.89 7.60
CA GLY A 102 -0.56 10.59 7.19
C GLY A 102 0.45 10.05 8.21
N MET A 103 0.49 8.73 8.40
CA MET A 103 1.37 8.11 9.41
C MET A 103 2.57 7.41 8.75
N GLU A 104 2.33 6.70 7.66
CA GLU A 104 3.32 5.90 6.96
C GLU A 104 2.94 5.78 5.48
N VAL A 105 3.95 5.66 4.62
CA VAL A 105 3.79 5.19 3.24
C VAL A 105 5.06 4.46 2.78
N GLN A 106 4.88 3.32 2.09
CA GLN A 106 5.95 2.57 1.42
C GLN A 106 5.75 2.58 -0.10
N TYR A 107 6.85 2.71 -0.84
CA TYR A 107 6.86 2.70 -2.30
C TYR A 107 7.54 1.43 -2.86
N ASN A 108 6.84 0.75 -3.77
CA ASN A 108 7.43 -0.27 -4.63
C ASN A 108 7.66 0.34 -6.02
N VAL A 109 8.92 0.58 -6.39
CA VAL A 109 9.29 1.13 -7.71
C VAL A 109 9.65 -0.01 -8.65
N VAL A 110 8.64 -0.63 -9.27
CA VAL A 110 8.82 -1.82 -10.11
C VAL A 110 7.72 -1.93 -11.15
N SER A 111 8.04 -2.46 -12.34
CA SER A 111 7.04 -2.74 -13.37
C SER A 111 6.45 -4.13 -13.19
N ALA A 112 5.21 -4.32 -13.66
CA ALA A 112 4.59 -5.65 -13.63
C ALA A 112 5.34 -6.66 -14.52
N ASP A 113 6.00 -6.19 -15.58
CA ASP A 113 6.75 -7.04 -16.50
C ASP A 113 8.02 -7.58 -15.86
N ILE A 114 8.74 -6.75 -15.09
CA ILE A 114 9.89 -7.19 -14.29
C ILE A 114 9.47 -8.30 -13.32
N LEU A 115 8.37 -8.10 -12.59
CA LEU A 115 7.89 -9.11 -11.62
C LEU A 115 7.44 -10.41 -12.31
N ARG A 116 6.87 -10.34 -13.52
CA ARG A 116 6.50 -11.54 -14.28
C ARG A 116 7.70 -12.27 -14.83
N GLU A 117 8.75 -11.55 -15.21
CA GLU A 117 9.99 -12.17 -15.67
C GLU A 117 10.70 -12.88 -14.52
N ALA A 118 10.80 -12.22 -13.36
CA ALA A 118 11.34 -12.81 -12.14
C ALA A 118 10.59 -14.08 -11.69
N GLN A 119 9.30 -14.22 -12.02
CA GLN A 119 8.54 -15.45 -11.77
C GLN A 119 8.93 -16.61 -12.69
N LYS A 120 9.39 -16.33 -13.93
CA LYS A 120 9.82 -17.36 -14.88
C LYS A 120 11.23 -17.84 -14.56
N GLU A 121 12.10 -16.92 -14.15
CA GLU A 121 13.52 -17.17 -13.92
C GLU A 121 13.92 -16.75 -12.49
N PRO A 122 13.47 -17.48 -11.45
CA PRO A 122 13.65 -17.08 -10.05
C PRO A 122 15.10 -17.17 -9.55
N GLU A 123 16.00 -17.80 -10.31
CA GLU A 123 17.41 -17.96 -9.98
C GLU A 123 18.30 -16.83 -10.54
N GLU A 124 17.77 -15.99 -11.44
CA GLU A 124 18.51 -14.81 -11.90
C GLU A 124 18.49 -13.72 -10.82
N PRO A 125 19.66 -13.26 -10.34
CA PRO A 125 19.72 -12.13 -9.41
C PRO A 125 19.33 -10.82 -10.11
N GLU A 126 18.59 -9.95 -9.41
CA GLU A 126 18.34 -8.57 -9.86
C GLU A 126 19.70 -7.83 -10.01
N GLU A 127 19.99 -7.27 -11.20
CA GLU A 127 21.11 -6.34 -11.43
C GLU A 127 20.83 -4.93 -10.86
#